data_AF-A0A0P1ESD0-F1
#
_entry.id   AF-A0A0P1ESD0-F1
#
_cell.length_a   1.000
_cell.length_b   1.000
_cell.length_c   1.000
_cell.angle_alpha   90.00
_cell.angle_beta   90.00
_cell.angle_gamma   90.00
#
_symmetry.space_group_name_H-M   'P 1'
#
loop_
_entity.id
_entity.type
_entity.pdbx_description
1 polymer ?
#
loop_
_entity_poly.entity_id
_entity_poly.type
_entity_poly.pdbx_seq_one_letter_code
_entity_poly.pdbx_strand_id
1 'polypeptide(L)'
;MFSPKNWGQVDRFAKLHMGSHTFSACDSRALSGVSAHLKKAHIFKSIAEELRSTLEVDRSELNSKGFTTANHAHKLAAVVEAFIVELYSVIDCTAKVLRAVFASSTRGFKDSTSYLFTKTDKISGLPQPIIDEIAAADWYLPLRYLRDELTHLDVGHCSLDDNTGLVSYAHFGMKKDQKPLIYDDIFLTMNRNFDAVNLFLGKVFKCLLTTLGDTPVQLMCGMTHGRMLIRSIVPTEPLSFDNGICQSHQWFELPEYPDCPFAANCGAYRRTKAMQHQDYD
;
A
#
# COMPACT_ATOMS: atom_id res chain seq x y z
N MET A 1 -14.63 -5.48 -5.58
CA MET A 1 -16.04 -5.35 -5.17
C MET A 1 -16.32 -3.93 -4.68
N PHE A 2 -17.43 -3.32 -5.10
CA PHE A 2 -17.88 -1.98 -4.69
C PHE A 2 -18.26 -1.96 -3.21
N SER A 3 -17.34 -1.48 -2.38
CA SER A 3 -17.52 -1.36 -0.93
C SER A 3 -16.77 -0.13 -0.43
N PRO A 4 -17.21 1.09 -0.79
CA PRO A 4 -16.46 2.33 -0.58
C PRO A 4 -16.11 2.61 0.89
N LYS A 5 -16.93 2.11 1.83
CA LYS A 5 -16.65 2.18 3.27
C LYS A 5 -15.41 1.40 3.73
N ASN A 6 -15.01 0.38 2.97
CA ASN A 6 -13.86 -0.48 3.28
C ASN A 6 -12.62 -0.12 2.45
N TRP A 7 -12.68 0.93 1.62
CA TRP A 7 -11.57 1.32 0.77
C TRP A 7 -10.73 2.39 1.46
N GLY A 8 -9.44 2.08 1.63
CA GLY A 8 -8.44 3.09 1.93
C GLY A 8 -8.23 4.02 0.73
N GLN A 9 -7.43 5.08 0.91
CA GLN A 9 -7.19 6.10 -0.12
C GLN A 9 -6.55 5.50 -1.38
N VAL A 10 -5.61 4.56 -1.22
CA VAL A 10 -4.98 3.83 -2.32
C VAL A 10 -6.01 3.03 -3.12
N ASP A 11 -6.86 2.26 -2.44
CA ASP A 11 -7.89 1.43 -3.09
C ASP A 11 -8.93 2.27 -3.83
N ARG A 12 -9.30 3.43 -3.26
CA ARG A 12 -10.22 4.38 -3.90
C ARG A 12 -9.62 4.88 -5.21
N PHE A 13 -8.39 5.41 -5.17
CA PHE A 13 -7.74 5.91 -6.38
C PHE A 13 -7.54 4.81 -7.41
N ALA A 14 -7.07 3.63 -7.00
CA ALA A 14 -6.88 2.47 -7.87
C ALA A 14 -8.16 2.01 -8.59
N LYS A 15 -9.34 2.27 -8.01
CA LYS A 15 -10.62 1.92 -8.64
C LYS A 15 -11.19 3.03 -9.51
N LEU A 16 -10.86 4.29 -9.21
CA LEU A 16 -11.53 5.45 -9.79
C LEU A 16 -10.67 6.21 -10.81
N HIS A 17 -9.35 5.97 -10.86
CA HIS A 17 -8.44 6.75 -11.69
C HIS A 17 -8.73 6.66 -13.20
N MET A 18 -9.28 5.55 -13.69
CA MET A 18 -9.41 5.30 -15.13
C MET A 18 -10.31 6.31 -15.86
N GLY A 19 -11.20 7.00 -15.14
CA GLY A 19 -12.01 8.07 -15.73
C GLY A 19 -11.23 9.35 -15.99
N SER A 20 -10.04 9.51 -15.40
CA SER A 20 -9.28 10.77 -15.42
C SER A 20 -7.84 10.60 -15.89
N HIS A 21 -7.27 9.41 -15.70
CA HIS A 21 -5.88 9.10 -15.98
C HIS A 21 -5.79 7.85 -16.84
N THR A 22 -5.09 7.96 -17.98
CA THR A 22 -4.72 6.81 -18.81
C THR A 22 -3.33 6.35 -18.41
N PHE A 23 -3.25 5.21 -17.74
CA PHE A 23 -2.00 4.64 -17.26
C PHE A 23 -1.42 3.67 -18.29
N SER A 24 -0.10 3.68 -18.47
CA SER A 24 0.58 2.61 -19.21
C SER A 24 0.48 1.28 -18.44
N ALA A 25 0.86 0.18 -19.09
CA ALA A 25 0.99 -1.11 -18.40
C ALA A 25 2.02 -1.06 -17.26
N CYS A 26 3.03 -0.18 -17.36
CA CYS A 26 3.99 0.02 -16.27
C CYS A 26 3.35 0.76 -15.09
N ASP A 27 2.63 1.85 -15.35
CA ASP A 27 1.99 2.67 -14.32
C ASP A 27 0.87 1.90 -13.61
N SER A 28 0.11 1.10 -14.36
CA SER A 28 -0.94 0.22 -13.80
C SER A 28 -0.36 -0.85 -12.87
N ARG A 29 0.81 -1.41 -13.23
CA ARG A 29 1.55 -2.33 -12.36
C ARG A 29 2.09 -1.61 -11.12
N ALA A 30 2.60 -0.39 -11.25
CA ALA A 30 3.05 0.40 -10.11
C ALA A 30 1.89 0.70 -9.14
N LEU A 31 0.74 1.14 -9.65
CA LEU A 31 -0.45 1.39 -8.82
C LEU A 31 -0.91 0.14 -8.07
N SER A 32 -0.97 -1.00 -8.76
CA SER A 32 -1.29 -2.29 -8.13
C SER A 32 -0.21 -2.71 -7.11
N GLY A 33 1.05 -2.40 -7.42
CA GLY A 33 2.21 -2.65 -6.61
C GLY A 33 2.14 -1.98 -5.24
N VAL A 34 1.60 -0.76 -5.15
CA VAL A 34 1.47 -0.04 -3.86
C VAL A 34 0.72 -0.90 -2.83
N SER A 35 -0.50 -1.36 -3.15
CA SER A 35 -1.28 -2.20 -2.23
C SER A 35 -0.68 -3.60 -2.05
N ALA A 36 -0.12 -4.19 -3.11
CA ALA A 36 0.45 -5.54 -3.07
C ALA A 36 1.68 -5.60 -2.15
N HIS A 37 2.62 -4.67 -2.29
CA HIS A 37 3.82 -4.57 -1.47
C HIS A 37 3.47 -4.22 -0.02
N LEU A 38 2.50 -3.32 0.21
CA LEU A 38 2.07 -2.99 1.58
C LEU A 38 1.46 -4.21 2.29
N LYS A 39 0.65 -4.99 1.57
CA LYS A 39 0.09 -6.25 2.09
C LYS A 39 1.19 -7.25 2.44
N LYS A 40 2.20 -7.40 1.59
CA LYS A 40 3.34 -8.30 1.89
C LYS A 40 4.14 -7.82 3.10
N ALA A 41 4.42 -6.52 3.21
CA ALA A 41 5.05 -5.96 4.40
C ALA A 41 4.23 -6.28 5.67
N HIS A 42 2.92 -6.11 5.64
CA HIS A 42 2.07 -6.49 6.78
C HIS A 42 2.17 -7.99 7.12
N ILE A 43 2.23 -8.87 6.10
CA ILE A 43 2.42 -10.31 6.31
C ILE A 43 3.78 -10.60 6.96
N PHE A 44 4.88 -10.06 6.41
CA PHE A 44 6.21 -10.27 6.98
C PHE A 44 6.34 -9.73 8.39
N LYS A 45 5.68 -8.60 8.70
CA LYS A 45 5.57 -8.09 10.06
C LYS A 45 4.89 -9.08 10.99
N SER A 46 3.78 -9.71 10.59
CA SER A 46 3.10 -10.75 11.37
C SER A 46 4.00 -11.96 11.61
N ILE A 47 4.68 -12.43 10.55
CA ILE A 47 5.60 -13.57 10.63
C ILE A 47 6.77 -13.25 11.59
N ALA A 48 7.30 -12.03 11.55
CA ALA A 48 8.34 -11.61 12.48
C ALA A 48 7.89 -11.70 13.95
N GLU A 49 6.66 -11.27 14.25
CA GLU A 49 6.10 -11.36 15.61
C GLU A 49 5.92 -12.82 16.05
N GLU A 50 5.49 -13.70 15.16
CA GLU A 50 5.41 -15.15 15.42
C GLU A 50 6.79 -15.75 15.73
N LEU A 51 7.79 -15.39 14.92
CA LEU A 51 9.17 -15.86 15.08
C LEU A 51 9.87 -15.31 16.32
N ARG A 52 9.44 -14.17 16.88
CA ARG A 52 10.05 -13.56 18.06
C ARG A 52 10.21 -14.54 19.22
N SER A 53 9.16 -15.32 19.49
CA SER A 53 9.15 -16.30 20.58
C SER A 53 10.15 -17.44 20.39
N THR A 54 10.58 -17.70 19.16
CA THR A 54 11.48 -18.80 18.83
C THR A 54 12.94 -18.49 19.10
N LEU A 55 13.30 -17.22 19.35
CA LEU A 55 14.66 -16.83 19.76
C LEU A 55 15.08 -17.47 21.10
N GLU A 56 14.09 -17.81 21.93
CA GLU A 56 14.29 -18.56 23.17
C GLU A 56 14.93 -19.93 22.97
N VAL A 57 14.68 -20.55 21.81
CA VAL A 57 15.27 -21.84 21.44
C VAL A 57 16.77 -21.68 21.19
N ASP A 58 17.17 -20.65 20.42
CA ASP A 58 18.58 -20.35 20.16
C ASP A 58 19.30 -19.97 21.46
N ARG A 59 18.65 -19.20 22.34
CA ARG A 59 19.16 -18.86 23.67
C ARG A 59 19.39 -20.10 24.54
N SER A 60 18.38 -20.97 24.61
CA SER A 60 18.47 -22.19 25.41
C SER A 60 19.57 -23.13 24.89
N GLU A 61 19.75 -23.20 23.58
CA GLU A 61 20.84 -23.95 22.96
C GLU A 61 22.20 -23.37 23.34
N LEU A 62 22.38 -22.05 23.20
CA LEU A 62 23.62 -21.37 23.59
C LEU A 62 23.96 -21.59 25.06
N ASN A 63 22.98 -21.44 25.95
CA ASN A 63 23.17 -21.61 27.39
C ASN A 63 23.51 -23.06 27.78
N SER A 64 22.92 -24.05 27.10
CA SER A 64 23.13 -25.46 27.43
C SER A 64 24.38 -26.06 26.80
N LYS A 65 24.76 -25.61 25.60
CA LYS A 65 25.87 -26.20 24.82
C LYS A 65 27.10 -25.30 24.72
N GLY A 66 27.01 -24.03 25.14
CA GLY A 66 28.04 -23.02 24.92
C GLY A 66 28.15 -22.55 23.46
N PHE A 67 27.27 -23.02 22.58
CA PHE A 67 27.24 -22.69 21.15
C PHE A 67 25.82 -22.85 20.60
N THR A 68 25.44 -22.02 19.63
CA THR A 68 24.22 -22.17 18.83
C THR A 68 24.51 -21.83 17.37
N THR A 69 23.76 -22.45 16.46
CA THR A 69 23.75 -22.08 15.04
C THR A 69 22.90 -20.83 14.75
N ALA A 70 22.18 -20.32 15.76
CA ALA A 70 21.34 -19.12 15.67
C ALA A 70 20.32 -19.18 14.52
N ASN A 71 19.75 -20.35 14.28
CA ASN A 71 18.90 -20.60 13.10
C ASN A 71 17.58 -19.81 13.17
N HIS A 72 17.01 -19.62 14.36
CA HIS A 72 15.79 -18.83 14.52
C HIS A 72 16.06 -17.34 14.39
N ALA A 73 17.19 -16.87 14.95
CA ALA A 73 17.69 -15.51 14.76
C ALA A 73 17.89 -15.15 13.27
N HIS A 74 18.54 -16.03 12.48
CA HIS A 74 18.73 -15.78 11.05
C HIS A 74 17.42 -15.79 10.26
N LYS A 75 16.48 -16.68 10.58
CA LYS A 75 15.14 -16.68 9.96
C LYS A 75 14.39 -15.37 10.26
N LEU A 76 14.44 -14.91 11.51
CA LEU A 76 13.82 -13.64 11.88
C LEU A 76 14.47 -12.48 11.12
N ALA A 77 15.79 -12.43 11.06
CA ALA A 77 16.52 -11.41 10.30
C ALA A 77 16.09 -11.38 8.82
N ALA A 78 16.04 -12.53 8.14
CA ALA A 78 15.58 -12.60 6.75
C ALA A 78 14.14 -12.07 6.56
N VAL A 79 13.24 -12.32 7.52
CA VAL A 79 11.86 -11.80 7.47
C VAL A 79 11.81 -10.29 7.71
N VAL A 80 12.61 -9.77 8.65
CA VAL A 80 12.77 -8.32 8.87
C VAL A 80 13.27 -7.62 7.61
N GLU A 81 14.25 -8.21 6.93
CA GLU A 81 14.83 -7.66 5.71
C GLU A 81 13.83 -7.67 4.56
N ALA A 82 13.09 -8.77 4.38
CA ALA A 82 12.00 -8.85 3.41
C ALA A 82 10.93 -7.77 3.68
N PHE A 83 10.57 -7.54 4.94
CA PHE A 83 9.67 -6.46 5.34
C PHE A 83 10.18 -5.08 4.89
N ILE A 84 11.46 -4.77 5.13
CA ILE A 84 12.09 -3.50 4.74
C ILE A 84 12.04 -3.31 3.21
N VAL A 85 12.40 -4.35 2.46
CA VAL A 85 12.40 -4.33 0.98
C VAL A 85 10.99 -4.08 0.44
N GLU A 86 9.98 -4.75 1.01
CA GLU A 86 8.58 -4.56 0.60
C GLU A 86 8.08 -3.15 0.94
N LEU A 87 8.41 -2.60 2.12
CA LEU A 87 8.08 -1.20 2.44
C LEU A 87 8.75 -0.20 1.48
N TYR A 88 10.02 -0.42 1.12
CA TYR A 88 10.67 0.43 0.12
C TYR A 88 9.98 0.34 -1.25
N SER A 89 9.56 -0.87 -1.65
CA SER A 89 8.87 -1.11 -2.92
C SER A 89 7.51 -0.41 -3.00
N VAL A 90 6.81 -0.26 -1.87
CA VAL A 90 5.60 0.59 -1.77
C VAL A 90 5.89 2.04 -2.15
N ILE A 91 6.99 2.60 -1.65
CA ILE A 91 7.40 3.99 -1.89
C ILE A 91 7.82 4.18 -3.36
N ASP A 92 8.57 3.22 -3.91
CA ASP A 92 8.99 3.25 -5.32
C ASP A 92 7.78 3.21 -6.28
N CYS A 93 6.82 2.32 -5.99
CA CYS A 93 5.56 2.26 -6.72
C CYS A 93 4.77 3.57 -6.60
N THR A 94 4.73 4.19 -5.42
CA THR A 94 4.05 5.47 -5.18
C THR A 94 4.70 6.61 -5.96
N ALA A 95 6.04 6.67 -6.01
CA ALA A 95 6.76 7.66 -6.80
C ALA A 95 6.45 7.54 -8.30
N LYS A 96 6.35 6.31 -8.82
CA LYS A 96 5.93 6.03 -10.20
C LYS A 96 4.49 6.49 -10.47
N VAL A 97 3.56 6.24 -9.54
CA VAL A 97 2.17 6.74 -9.66
C VAL A 97 2.13 8.27 -9.67
N LEU A 98 2.85 8.93 -8.76
CA LEU A 98 2.95 10.40 -8.74
C LEU A 98 3.46 10.94 -10.08
N ARG A 99 4.49 10.31 -10.64
CA ARG A 99 5.03 10.68 -11.95
C ARG A 99 4.00 10.43 -13.05
N ALA A 100 3.30 9.30 -13.07
CA ALA A 100 2.27 9.01 -14.06
C ALA A 100 1.15 10.06 -14.07
N VAL A 101 0.78 10.58 -12.89
CA VAL A 101 -0.28 11.60 -12.75
C VAL A 101 0.22 13.00 -13.08
N PHE A 102 1.41 13.39 -12.63
CA PHE A 102 1.87 14.78 -12.68
C PHE A 102 2.99 15.07 -13.70
N ALA A 103 3.54 14.08 -14.40
CA ALA A 103 4.67 14.31 -15.31
C ALA A 103 4.37 15.33 -16.42
N SER A 104 3.13 15.39 -16.92
CA SER A 104 2.72 16.34 -17.95
C SER A 104 2.59 17.78 -17.43
N SER A 105 2.33 17.95 -16.14
CA SER A 105 2.14 19.25 -15.47
C SER A 105 3.35 19.70 -14.66
N THR A 106 4.45 18.94 -14.67
CA THR A 106 5.66 19.22 -13.89
C THR A 106 6.89 19.36 -14.78
N ARG A 107 7.88 20.12 -14.32
CA ARG A 107 9.21 20.19 -14.95
C ARG A 107 10.25 19.64 -13.98
N GLY A 108 11.18 18.83 -14.51
CA GLY A 108 12.28 18.27 -13.74
C GLY A 108 11.95 16.97 -12.98
N PHE A 109 10.74 16.42 -13.13
CA PHE A 109 10.35 15.15 -12.47
C PHE A 109 11.04 13.94 -13.13
N LYS A 110 12.14 13.48 -12.53
CA LYS A 110 12.92 12.32 -12.99
C LYS A 110 12.32 10.98 -12.55
N ASP A 111 12.65 9.93 -13.29
CA ASP A 111 12.32 8.54 -12.95
C ASP A 111 13.24 7.99 -11.87
N SER A 112 13.14 8.53 -10.65
CA SER A 112 13.95 8.10 -9.52
C SER A 112 13.28 8.47 -8.20
N THR A 113 12.98 7.45 -7.41
CA THR A 113 12.44 7.60 -6.06
C THR A 113 13.39 8.40 -5.16
N SER A 114 14.70 8.13 -5.24
CA SER A 114 15.68 8.95 -4.51
C SER A 114 15.69 10.40 -4.96
N TYR A 115 15.53 10.69 -6.24
CA TYR A 115 15.45 12.06 -6.72
C TYR A 115 14.20 12.78 -6.18
N LEU A 116 13.04 12.10 -6.17
CA LEU A 116 11.80 12.65 -5.63
C LEU A 116 11.96 13.14 -4.19
N PHE A 117 12.62 12.35 -3.33
CA PHE A 117 12.76 12.67 -1.89
C PHE A 117 13.97 13.54 -1.54
N THR A 118 15.00 13.61 -2.40
CA THR A 118 16.24 14.36 -2.08
C THR A 118 16.44 15.63 -2.89
N LYS A 119 15.63 15.81 -3.95
CA LYS A 119 15.71 16.91 -4.91
C LYS A 119 14.31 17.44 -5.27
N THR A 120 13.36 17.37 -4.34
CA THR A 120 11.98 17.86 -4.53
C THR A 120 11.93 19.34 -4.90
N ASP A 121 12.87 20.14 -4.36
CA ASP A 121 13.08 21.56 -4.68
C ASP A 121 13.33 21.83 -6.17
N LYS A 122 13.82 20.83 -6.90
CA LYS A 122 14.11 20.90 -8.34
C LYS A 122 12.94 20.48 -9.22
N ILE A 123 11.82 20.07 -8.63
CA ILE A 123 10.61 19.65 -9.34
C ILE A 123 9.59 20.78 -9.23
N SER A 124 9.34 21.50 -10.33
CA SER A 124 8.33 22.56 -10.35
C SER A 124 6.99 22.03 -10.84
N GLY A 125 5.89 22.58 -10.28
CA GLY A 125 4.51 22.21 -10.63
C GLY A 125 3.93 21.03 -9.85
N LEU A 126 4.68 20.44 -8.92
CA LEU A 126 4.16 19.39 -8.05
C LEU A 126 3.21 20.03 -7.00
N PRO A 127 2.06 19.42 -6.67
CA PRO A 127 1.15 20.01 -5.69
C PRO A 127 1.82 20.18 -4.32
N GLN A 128 1.59 21.32 -3.67
CA GLN A 128 2.16 21.62 -2.35
C GLN A 128 1.90 20.52 -1.30
N PRO A 129 0.68 19.92 -1.21
CA PRO A 129 0.46 18.83 -0.26
C PRO A 129 1.39 17.63 -0.48
N ILE A 130 1.80 17.34 -1.71
CA ILE A 130 2.76 16.27 -1.99
C ILE A 130 4.17 16.68 -1.56
N ILE A 131 4.55 17.93 -1.83
CA ILE A 131 5.85 18.49 -1.43
C ILE A 131 6.00 18.43 0.10
N ASP A 132 4.98 18.84 0.84
CA ASP A 132 4.98 18.85 2.31
C ASP A 132 5.17 17.44 2.88
N GLU A 133 4.48 16.45 2.31
CA GLU A 133 4.60 15.06 2.76
C GLU A 133 5.95 14.42 2.42
N ILE A 134 6.57 14.81 1.30
CA ILE A 134 7.93 14.38 0.97
C ILE A 134 8.94 15.03 1.93
N ALA A 135 8.78 16.33 2.23
CA ALA A 135 9.66 17.05 3.13
C ALA A 135 9.58 16.54 4.58
N ALA A 136 8.39 16.11 5.02
CA ALA A 136 8.16 15.53 6.34
C ALA A 136 8.64 14.07 6.48
N ALA A 137 9.06 13.40 5.39
CA ALA A 137 9.45 12.00 5.39
C ALA A 137 10.88 11.75 5.89
N ASP A 138 11.17 12.12 7.14
CA ASP A 138 12.46 11.90 7.80
C ASP A 138 12.90 10.42 7.86
N TRP A 139 11.92 9.51 7.84
CA TRP A 139 12.07 8.06 7.78
C TRP A 139 12.56 7.53 6.42
N TYR A 140 12.44 8.31 5.33
CA TYR A 140 12.75 7.82 3.98
C TYR A 140 14.24 7.49 3.80
N LEU A 141 15.14 8.42 4.18
CA LEU A 141 16.57 8.23 3.98
C LEU A 141 17.13 7.04 4.78
N PRO A 142 16.79 6.85 6.07
CA PRO A 142 17.14 5.64 6.81
C PRO A 142 16.61 4.37 6.16
N LEU A 143 15.35 4.35 5.70
CA LEU A 143 14.75 3.18 5.06
C LEU A 143 15.41 2.85 3.71
N ARG A 144 15.74 3.87 2.91
CA ARG A 144 16.49 3.71 1.67
C ARG A 144 17.87 3.12 1.93
N TYR A 145 18.57 3.65 2.92
CA TYR A 145 19.90 3.16 3.29
C TYR A 145 19.83 1.67 3.66
N LEU A 146 18.91 1.29 4.53
CA LEU A 146 18.66 -0.12 4.86
C LEU A 146 18.43 -0.94 3.59
N ARG A 147 17.47 -0.56 2.73
CA ARG A 147 17.18 -1.31 1.51
C ARG A 147 18.41 -1.48 0.61
N ASP A 148 19.18 -0.40 0.39
CA ASP A 148 20.38 -0.43 -0.46
C ASP A 148 21.39 -1.45 0.09
N GLU A 149 21.66 -1.42 1.40
CA GLU A 149 22.62 -2.35 2.02
C GLU A 149 22.14 -3.81 1.99
N LEU A 150 20.87 -4.07 2.30
CA LEU A 150 20.28 -5.41 2.30
C LEU A 150 20.31 -6.07 0.92
N THR A 151 20.35 -5.30 -0.17
CA THR A 151 20.46 -5.86 -1.52
C THR A 151 21.87 -6.27 -1.92
N HIS A 152 22.88 -5.92 -1.13
CA HIS A 152 24.29 -6.11 -1.49
C HIS A 152 25.06 -7.00 -0.52
N LEU A 153 24.43 -7.39 0.59
CA LEU A 153 25.08 -8.06 1.69
C LEU A 153 24.37 -9.38 2.04
N ASP A 154 24.96 -10.12 2.98
CA ASP A 154 24.38 -11.38 3.49
C ASP A 154 23.16 -11.09 4.39
N VAL A 155 22.57 -12.12 5.00
CA VAL A 155 21.52 -11.94 6.00
C VAL A 155 22.11 -11.42 7.29
N GLY A 156 21.42 -10.47 7.92
CA GLY A 156 21.79 -9.93 9.23
C GLY A 156 21.56 -10.90 10.38
N HIS A 157 21.66 -10.36 11.59
CA HIS A 157 21.52 -11.13 12.82
C HIS A 157 20.55 -10.43 13.78
N CYS A 158 19.65 -11.22 14.36
CA CYS A 158 18.77 -10.79 15.43
C CYS A 158 19.22 -11.40 16.76
N SER A 159 19.22 -10.62 17.83
CA SER A 159 19.52 -11.12 19.17
C SER A 159 18.50 -10.64 20.18
N LEU A 160 18.03 -11.55 21.03
CA LEU A 160 17.20 -11.22 22.19
C LEU A 160 18.10 -10.72 23.31
N ASP A 161 17.82 -9.54 23.85
CA ASP A 161 18.50 -9.01 25.03
C ASP A 161 17.87 -9.55 26.32
N ASP A 162 18.69 -10.13 27.21
CA ASP A 162 18.21 -10.81 28.41
C ASP A 162 17.65 -9.86 29.48
N ASN A 163 18.11 -8.61 29.51
CA ASN A 163 17.71 -7.65 30.54
C ASN A 163 16.41 -6.94 30.16
N THR A 164 16.23 -6.66 28.87
CA THR A 164 15.15 -5.81 28.35
C THR A 164 14.08 -6.61 27.61
N GLY A 165 14.37 -7.83 27.15
CA GLY A 165 13.48 -8.63 26.29
C GLY A 165 13.28 -8.04 24.89
N LEU A 166 14.09 -7.03 24.53
CA LEU A 166 14.08 -6.40 23.22
C LEU A 166 14.86 -7.26 22.23
N VAL A 167 14.45 -7.21 20.97
CA VAL A 167 15.16 -7.89 19.89
C VAL A 167 15.93 -6.84 19.11
N SER A 168 17.25 -6.94 19.18
CA SER A 168 18.13 -6.13 18.36
C SER A 168 18.28 -6.74 16.97
N TYR A 169 18.55 -5.91 15.98
CA TYR A 169 18.96 -6.32 14.64
C TYR A 169 20.27 -5.60 14.27
N ALA A 170 21.23 -6.35 13.76
CA ALA A 170 22.50 -5.83 13.28
C ALA A 170 22.89 -6.54 11.99
N HIS A 171 23.62 -5.83 11.13
CA HIS A 171 24.19 -6.39 9.92
C HIS A 171 25.66 -5.98 9.82
N PHE A 172 26.58 -6.95 9.69
CA PHE A 172 28.03 -6.69 9.75
C PHE A 172 28.58 -5.80 8.63
N GLY A 173 27.95 -5.83 7.46
CA GLY A 173 28.27 -4.94 6.35
C GLY A 173 27.70 -3.52 6.48
N MET A 174 26.69 -3.30 7.33
CA MET A 174 26.10 -1.98 7.53
C MET A 174 26.87 -1.20 8.58
N LYS A 175 27.48 -0.09 8.19
CA LYS A 175 28.28 0.75 9.08
C LYS A 175 27.85 2.20 9.03
N LYS A 176 27.67 2.80 10.21
CA LYS A 176 27.52 4.24 10.40
C LYS A 176 28.72 4.74 11.19
N ASP A 177 29.44 5.72 10.65
CA ASP A 177 30.65 6.28 11.27
C ASP A 177 31.69 5.19 11.64
N GLN A 178 31.88 4.22 10.74
CA GLN A 178 32.73 3.02 10.92
C GLN A 178 32.30 2.04 12.02
N LYS A 179 31.17 2.27 12.69
CA LYS A 179 30.59 1.34 13.67
C LYS A 179 29.45 0.54 13.04
N PRO A 180 29.24 -0.73 13.43
CA PRO A 180 28.07 -1.49 13.00
C PRO A 180 26.79 -0.72 13.30
N LEU A 181 25.89 -0.63 12.32
CA LEU A 181 24.57 -0.07 12.54
C LEU A 181 23.72 -1.12 13.27
N ILE A 182 23.28 -0.79 14.48
CA ILE A 182 22.47 -1.64 15.35
C ILE A 182 21.13 -0.96 15.58
N TYR A 183 20.05 -1.73 15.42
CA TYR A 183 18.71 -1.36 15.81
C TYR A 183 18.37 -2.10 17.09
N ASP A 184 18.40 -1.43 18.23
CA ASP A 184 18.23 -2.07 19.54
C ASP A 184 16.84 -2.70 19.75
N ASP A 185 15.82 -2.11 19.12
CA ASP A 185 14.46 -2.66 19.04
C ASP A 185 13.99 -2.65 17.59
N ILE A 186 14.17 -3.81 16.93
CA ILE A 186 13.78 -3.96 15.52
C ILE A 186 12.25 -3.94 15.35
N PHE A 187 11.48 -4.43 16.32
CA PHE A 187 10.02 -4.44 16.24
C PHE A 187 9.45 -3.03 16.34
N LEU A 188 9.97 -2.19 17.24
CA LEU A 188 9.62 -0.77 17.29
C LEU A 188 9.98 -0.07 15.97
N THR A 189 11.14 -0.38 15.40
CA THR A 189 11.59 0.18 14.12
C THR A 189 10.64 -0.23 12.98
N MET A 190 10.25 -1.50 12.91
CA MET A 190 9.30 -2.01 11.93
C MET A 190 7.94 -1.32 12.06
N ASN A 191 7.40 -1.22 13.28
CA ASN A 191 6.13 -0.54 13.55
C ASN A 191 6.17 0.92 13.08
N ARG A 192 7.19 1.68 13.50
CA ARG A 192 7.36 3.09 13.11
C ARG A 192 7.43 3.27 11.60
N ASN A 193 8.23 2.45 10.91
CA ASN A 193 8.36 2.53 9.45
C ASN A 193 7.04 2.16 8.75
N PHE A 194 6.34 1.12 9.21
CA PHE A 194 5.05 0.73 8.64
C PHE A 194 4.02 1.85 8.78
N ASP A 195 3.88 2.41 9.98
CA ASP A 195 2.91 3.47 10.28
C ASP A 195 3.23 4.75 9.50
N ALA A 196 4.51 5.12 9.42
CA ALA A 196 4.96 6.29 8.68
C ALA A 196 4.67 6.16 7.17
N VAL A 197 4.97 5.01 6.56
CA VAL A 197 4.65 4.75 5.16
C VAL A 197 3.13 4.72 4.94
N ASN A 198 2.37 4.08 5.82
CA ASN A 198 0.91 4.02 5.70
C ASN A 198 0.27 5.42 5.81
N LEU A 199 0.75 6.26 6.71
CA LEU A 199 0.31 7.65 6.83
C LEU A 199 0.64 8.45 5.57
N PHE A 200 1.87 8.32 5.06
CA PHE A 200 2.31 8.96 3.82
C PHE A 200 1.42 8.56 2.64
N LEU A 201 1.14 7.26 2.47
CA LEU A 201 0.22 6.77 1.44
C LEU A 201 -1.17 7.40 1.58
N GLY A 202 -1.71 7.42 2.80
CA GLY A 202 -3.03 8.00 3.06
C GLY A 202 -3.12 9.45 2.59
N LYS A 203 -2.11 10.26 2.88
CA LYS A 203 -2.10 11.68 2.51
C LYS A 203 -1.79 11.92 1.03
N VAL A 204 -0.83 11.19 0.45
CA VAL A 204 -0.51 11.26 -0.98
C VAL A 204 -1.71 10.87 -1.82
N PHE A 205 -2.33 9.73 -1.52
CA PHE A 205 -3.47 9.25 -2.29
C PHE A 205 -4.74 10.08 -2.06
N LYS A 206 -4.88 10.69 -0.88
CA LYS A 206 -5.92 11.71 -0.66
C LYS A 206 -5.74 12.91 -1.60
N CYS A 207 -4.52 13.36 -1.82
CA CYS A 207 -4.24 14.40 -2.82
C CYS A 207 -4.47 13.89 -4.25
N LEU A 208 -4.07 12.66 -4.58
CA LEU A 208 -4.33 12.08 -5.90
C LEU A 208 -5.83 11.98 -6.21
N LEU A 209 -6.68 11.71 -5.21
CA LEU A 209 -8.13 11.68 -5.40
C LEU A 209 -8.70 13.04 -5.84
N THR A 210 -8.06 14.16 -5.51
CA THR A 210 -8.52 15.49 -5.97
C THR A 210 -8.22 15.74 -7.44
N THR A 211 -7.47 14.84 -8.10
CA THR A 211 -7.18 14.91 -9.55
C THR A 211 -8.22 14.16 -10.39
N LEU A 212 -9.19 13.50 -9.73
CA LEU A 212 -10.23 12.76 -10.43
C LEU A 212 -11.31 13.72 -10.95
N GLY A 213 -11.62 13.59 -12.23
CA GLY A 213 -12.73 14.27 -12.90
C GLY A 213 -14.07 13.57 -12.69
N ASP A 214 -15.08 14.07 -13.37
CA ASP A 214 -16.48 13.65 -13.29
C ASP A 214 -16.84 12.52 -14.29
N THR A 215 -15.86 11.99 -15.01
CA THR A 215 -16.09 10.90 -15.96
C THR A 215 -16.47 9.61 -15.22
N PRO A 216 -17.63 9.00 -15.53
CA PRO A 216 -18.06 7.79 -14.86
C PRO A 216 -17.13 6.59 -15.10
N VAL A 217 -16.89 5.80 -14.05
CA VAL A 217 -16.13 4.55 -14.09
C VAL A 217 -17.02 3.35 -13.79
N GLN A 218 -16.78 2.23 -14.47
CA GLN A 218 -17.50 0.99 -14.23
C GLN A 218 -16.83 0.18 -13.12
N LEU A 219 -17.62 -0.20 -12.11
CA LEU A 219 -17.14 -0.94 -10.95
C LEU A 219 -17.99 -2.18 -10.70
N MET A 220 -17.30 -3.29 -10.42
CA MET A 220 -17.91 -4.56 -10.05
C MET A 220 -18.49 -4.49 -8.63
N CYS A 221 -19.80 -4.71 -8.51
CA CYS A 221 -20.54 -4.81 -7.25
C CYS A 221 -20.42 -6.19 -6.61
N GLY A 222 -20.28 -7.25 -7.40
CA GLY A 222 -20.27 -8.64 -6.95
C GLY A 222 -20.59 -9.60 -8.09
N MET A 223 -20.82 -10.86 -7.76
CA MET A 223 -21.29 -11.89 -8.70
C MET A 223 -22.51 -12.61 -8.13
N THR A 224 -23.48 -12.92 -8.98
CA THR A 224 -24.64 -13.77 -8.66
C THR A 224 -24.87 -14.74 -9.81
N HIS A 225 -24.99 -16.04 -9.53
CA HIS A 225 -25.28 -17.07 -10.54
C HIS A 225 -24.42 -16.97 -11.81
N GLY A 226 -23.10 -16.76 -11.64
CA GLY A 226 -22.16 -16.62 -12.76
C GLY A 226 -22.17 -15.27 -13.49
N ARG A 227 -23.01 -14.30 -13.07
CA ARG A 227 -23.11 -12.97 -13.68
C ARG A 227 -22.39 -11.92 -12.85
N MET A 228 -21.61 -11.08 -13.52
CA MET A 228 -20.90 -9.97 -12.90
C MET A 228 -21.83 -8.76 -12.74
N LEU A 229 -22.07 -8.33 -11.52
CA LEU A 229 -22.88 -7.15 -11.24
C LEU A 229 -22.02 -5.89 -11.34
N ILE A 230 -22.46 -4.91 -12.13
CA ILE A 230 -21.69 -3.71 -12.45
C ILE A 230 -22.54 -2.46 -12.19
N ARG A 231 -21.89 -1.42 -11.71
CA ARG A 231 -22.45 -0.06 -11.63
C ARG A 231 -21.50 0.94 -12.27
N SER A 232 -22.06 2.01 -12.81
CA SER A 232 -21.31 3.19 -13.21
C SER A 232 -21.27 4.19 -12.06
N ILE A 233 -20.10 4.74 -11.75
CA ILE A 233 -19.86 5.64 -10.62
C ILE A 233 -19.10 6.86 -11.11
N VAL A 234 -19.62 8.05 -10.82
CA VAL A 234 -18.81 9.27 -10.91
C VAL A 234 -17.91 9.34 -9.67
N PRO A 235 -16.59 9.62 -9.81
CA PRO A 235 -15.65 9.78 -8.69
C PRO A 235 -15.91 11.00 -7.77
N THR A 236 -17.15 11.23 -7.34
CA THR A 236 -17.53 12.32 -6.42
C THR A 236 -17.52 11.85 -4.97
N GLU A 237 -16.98 12.65 -4.06
CA GLU A 237 -17.12 12.44 -2.61
C GLU A 237 -18.35 13.18 -2.05
N PRO A 238 -19.01 12.65 -1.00
CA PRO A 238 -18.74 11.38 -0.33
C PRO A 238 -19.22 10.15 -1.14
N LEU A 239 -18.37 9.14 -1.29
CA LEU A 239 -18.76 7.84 -1.84
C LEU A 239 -19.38 6.92 -0.78
N SER A 240 -20.56 6.40 -1.07
CA SER A 240 -21.35 5.48 -0.25
C SER A 240 -21.83 4.28 -1.07
N PHE A 241 -22.35 3.27 -0.38
CA PHE A 241 -22.93 2.09 -1.02
C PHE A 241 -24.07 2.44 -1.99
N ASP A 242 -24.75 3.55 -1.73
CA ASP A 242 -25.90 3.97 -2.51
C ASP A 242 -25.52 4.68 -3.79
N ASN A 243 -24.28 5.15 -4.00
CA ASN A 243 -23.87 5.92 -5.19
C ASN A 243 -23.86 5.09 -6.50
N GLY A 244 -23.98 5.79 -7.63
CA GLY A 244 -23.88 5.25 -8.99
C GLY A 244 -25.20 4.95 -9.70
N ILE A 245 -25.08 4.35 -10.88
CA ILE A 245 -26.17 3.87 -11.73
C ILE A 245 -25.97 2.37 -11.97
N CYS A 246 -26.99 1.56 -11.69
CA CYS A 246 -26.90 0.12 -11.88
C CYS A 246 -26.93 -0.24 -13.39
N GLN A 247 -25.84 -0.81 -13.89
CA GLN A 247 -25.74 -1.26 -15.28
C GLN A 247 -26.32 -2.66 -15.48
N SER A 248 -26.38 -3.44 -14.40
CA SER A 248 -26.90 -4.81 -14.40
C SER A 248 -28.41 -4.91 -14.19
N HIS A 249 -29.12 -3.80 -14.02
CA HIS A 249 -30.55 -3.79 -13.64
C HIS A 249 -31.42 -4.64 -14.59
N GLN A 250 -31.15 -4.54 -15.90
CA GLN A 250 -31.85 -5.25 -16.98
C GLN A 250 -31.88 -6.78 -16.81
N TRP A 251 -30.93 -7.36 -16.07
CA TRP A 251 -30.87 -8.80 -15.86
C TRP A 251 -31.75 -9.31 -14.73
N PHE A 252 -32.25 -8.43 -13.86
CA PHE A 252 -33.07 -8.81 -12.70
C PHE A 252 -34.57 -8.58 -12.95
N GLU A 253 -34.95 -7.91 -14.04
CA GLU A 253 -36.35 -7.69 -14.40
C GLU A 253 -36.99 -8.90 -15.13
N LEU A 254 -36.20 -9.94 -15.43
CA LEU A 254 -36.67 -11.12 -16.16
C LEU A 254 -37.02 -12.25 -15.17
N PRO A 255 -38.20 -12.89 -15.30
CA PRO A 255 -38.68 -13.92 -14.36
C PRO A 255 -37.73 -15.11 -14.15
N GLU A 256 -36.88 -15.39 -15.13
CA GLU A 256 -35.95 -16.53 -15.15
C GLU A 256 -34.62 -16.23 -14.43
N TYR A 257 -34.39 -14.99 -14.00
CA TYR A 257 -33.09 -14.55 -13.51
C TYR A 257 -33.14 -14.06 -12.06
N PRO A 258 -32.36 -14.68 -11.16
CA PRO A 258 -32.43 -14.39 -9.74
C PRO A 258 -31.96 -12.98 -9.43
N ASP A 259 -32.71 -12.35 -8.54
CA ASP A 259 -32.53 -11.00 -8.06
C ASP A 259 -31.09 -10.71 -7.61
N CYS A 260 -30.63 -9.48 -7.85
CA CYS A 260 -29.46 -8.97 -7.18
C CYS A 260 -29.70 -9.05 -5.66
N PRO A 261 -28.81 -9.66 -4.85
CA PRO A 261 -29.00 -9.75 -3.40
C PRO A 261 -29.02 -8.39 -2.71
N PHE A 262 -28.61 -7.34 -3.43
CA PHE A 262 -28.61 -5.96 -2.96
C PHE A 262 -29.79 -5.13 -3.48
N ALA A 263 -30.64 -5.65 -4.38
CA ALA A 263 -31.65 -4.86 -5.10
C ALA A 263 -32.53 -4.02 -4.16
N ALA A 264 -33.05 -4.64 -3.09
CA ALA A 264 -33.92 -3.99 -2.10
C ALA A 264 -33.26 -2.78 -1.42
N ASN A 265 -31.93 -2.82 -1.21
CA ASN A 265 -31.19 -1.85 -0.40
C ASN A 265 -30.13 -1.08 -1.21
N CYS A 266 -30.15 -1.15 -2.54
CA CYS A 266 -29.14 -0.53 -3.40
C CYS A 266 -29.66 0.76 -4.02
N GLY A 267 -29.16 1.91 -3.57
CA GLY A 267 -29.47 3.21 -4.14
C GLY A 267 -29.17 3.32 -5.64
N ALA A 268 -28.12 2.66 -6.14
CA ALA A 268 -27.80 2.66 -7.57
C ALA A 268 -28.86 1.95 -8.42
N TYR A 269 -29.44 0.86 -7.91
CA TYR A 269 -30.53 0.14 -8.59
C TYR A 269 -31.84 0.92 -8.55
N ARG A 270 -32.20 1.46 -7.37
CA ARG A 270 -33.40 2.30 -7.21
C ARG A 270 -33.39 3.54 -8.11
N ARG A 271 -32.25 4.23 -8.23
CA ARG A 271 -32.13 5.38 -9.15
C ARG A 271 -32.32 4.97 -10.60
N THR A 272 -31.73 3.85 -11.03
CA THR A 272 -31.94 3.36 -12.41
C THR A 272 -33.41 3.09 -12.71
N LYS A 273 -34.15 2.45 -11.79
CA LYS A 273 -35.60 2.27 -11.94
C LYS A 273 -36.36 3.58 -12.04
N ALA A 274 -36.05 4.55 -11.18
CA ALA A 274 -36.72 5.85 -11.17
C ALA A 274 -36.50 6.62 -12.49
N MET A 275 -35.30 6.56 -13.07
CA MET A 275 -35.00 7.19 -14.36
C MET A 275 -35.80 6.53 -15.49
N GLN A 276 -35.94 5.21 -15.49
CA GLN A 276 -36.74 4.50 -16.50
C GLN A 276 -38.22 4.87 -16.45
N HIS A 277 -38.80 5.06 -15.26
CA HIS A 277 -40.19 5.47 -15.14
C HIS A 277 -40.46 6.90 -15.64
N GLN A 278 -39.45 7.79 -15.65
CA GLN A 278 -39.57 9.15 -16.17
C GLN A 278 -39.52 9.24 -17.70
N ASP A 279 -39.00 8.22 -18.39
CA ASP A 279 -38.94 8.17 -19.86
C ASP A 279 -40.24 7.64 -20.51
N TYR A 280 -41.26 7.30 -19.71
CA TYR A 280 -42.57 6.79 -20.17
C TYR A 280 -43.77 7.70 -19.81
N ASP A 281 -43.52 8.85 -19.18
CA ASP A 281 -44.50 9.91 -18.88
C ASP A 281 -44.27 11.14 -19.78
#